data_AF-A0A7L4QZV6-F1
#
_entry.id   AF-A0A7L4QZV6-F1
#
_cell.length_a   1.000
_cell.length_b   1.000
_cell.length_c   1.000
_cell.angle_alpha   90.00
_cell.angle_beta   90.00
_cell.angle_gamma   90.00
#
_symmetry.space_group_name_H-M   'P 1'
#
loop_
_entity.id
_entity.type
_entity.pdbx_description
1 polymer ?
#
loop_
_entity_poly.entity_id
_entity_poly.type
_entity_poly.pdbx_seq_one_letter_code
_entity_poly.pdbx_strand_id
1 'polypeptide(L)'
;MKPETKAELIAVGSLDIEPSLLGKITVPTAGPGAGKTAFFFRSGDQRVRLALNKDSPLKAVAEGDEIVITRDGKEIARGEIEEELIHCPDQAYINMTEKCIFDCKFCPVPKLNGKVKTIEEVVTLIGEANATGKMKAISITTGVDESVEKELE
;
A
#
# COMPACT_ATOMS: atom_id res chain seq x y z
N MET A 1 -8.58 -6.83 15.79
CA MET A 1 -8.24 -5.79 16.79
C MET A 1 -9.44 -4.90 17.12
N LYS A 2 -9.42 -4.19 18.26
CA LYS A 2 -10.47 -3.21 18.63
C LYS A 2 -10.34 -1.91 17.79
N PRO A 3 -11.42 -1.13 17.60
CA PRO A 3 -11.38 0.14 16.86
C PRO A 3 -10.37 1.15 17.41
N GLU A 4 -10.20 1.22 18.73
CA GLU A 4 -9.25 2.14 19.38
C GLU A 4 -7.81 1.79 19.03
N THR A 5 -7.47 0.50 19.04
CA THR A 5 -6.18 -0.01 18.59
C THR A 5 -5.96 0.33 17.11
N LYS A 6 -6.96 0.11 16.26
CA LYS A 6 -6.85 0.45 14.83
C LYS A 6 -6.60 1.95 14.63
N ALA A 7 -7.32 2.80 15.36
CA ALA A 7 -7.16 4.24 15.30
C ALA A 7 -5.74 4.66 15.75
N GLU A 8 -5.21 4.03 16.79
CA GLU A 8 -3.84 4.25 17.25
C GLU A 8 -2.79 3.86 16.19
N LEU A 9 -2.93 2.68 15.58
CA LEU A 9 -2.04 2.23 14.50
C LEU A 9 -2.06 3.20 13.32
N ILE A 10 -3.26 3.68 12.91
CA ILE A 10 -3.42 4.65 11.82
C ILE A 10 -2.81 6.01 12.21
N ALA A 11 -3.02 6.46 13.44
CA ALA A 11 -2.53 7.75 13.92
C ALA A 11 -0.99 7.80 13.95
N VAL A 12 -0.33 6.71 14.33
CA VAL A 12 1.13 6.60 14.23
C VAL A 12 1.57 6.41 12.77
N GLY A 13 0.87 5.55 12.02
CA GLY A 13 1.08 5.34 10.59
C GLY A 13 2.38 4.61 10.21
N SER A 14 3.21 4.23 11.18
CA SER A 14 4.48 3.55 10.94
C SER A 14 4.81 2.50 12.01
N LEU A 15 5.72 1.59 11.69
CA LEU A 15 6.13 0.47 12.56
C LEU A 15 7.63 0.20 12.42
N ASP A 16 8.31 -0.04 13.54
CA ASP A 16 9.63 -0.66 13.57
C ASP A 16 9.47 -2.17 13.57
N ILE A 17 9.83 -2.79 12.45
CA ILE A 17 9.79 -4.23 12.25
C ILE A 17 11.01 -4.66 11.45
N GLU A 18 11.51 -5.87 11.69
CA GLU A 18 12.59 -6.42 10.88
C GLU A 18 12.12 -6.64 9.44
N PRO A 19 12.80 -6.07 8.41
CA PRO A 19 12.36 -6.15 7.02
C PRO A 19 12.21 -7.58 6.49
N SER A 20 12.96 -8.54 7.05
CA SER A 20 12.85 -9.96 6.70
C SER A 20 11.49 -10.57 7.03
N LEU A 21 10.69 -9.93 7.90
CA LEU A 21 9.35 -10.38 8.27
C LEU A 21 8.26 -9.90 7.29
N LEU A 22 8.57 -8.98 6.38
CA LEU A 22 7.58 -8.31 5.53
C LEU A 22 7.25 -9.05 4.23
N GLY A 23 7.84 -10.21 3.97
CA GLY A 23 7.66 -10.93 2.71
C GLY A 23 8.02 -10.06 1.49
N LYS A 24 7.14 -10.02 0.48
CA LYS A 24 7.33 -9.20 -0.72
C LYS A 24 6.93 -7.74 -0.44
N ILE A 25 7.91 -6.86 -0.38
CA ILE A 25 7.70 -5.42 -0.23
C ILE A 25 7.49 -4.79 -1.61
N THR A 26 6.44 -3.99 -1.77
CA THR A 26 6.24 -3.16 -2.98
C THR A 26 6.42 -1.68 -2.64
N VAL A 27 6.82 -0.89 -3.65
CA VAL A 27 6.78 0.57 -3.57
C VAL A 27 5.56 1.04 -4.36
N PRO A 28 4.54 1.63 -3.71
CA PRO A 28 3.37 2.12 -4.41
C PRO A 28 3.71 3.26 -5.35
N THR A 29 3.10 3.28 -6.53
CA THR A 29 3.17 4.39 -7.50
C THR A 29 1.89 5.24 -7.51
N ALA A 30 0.96 4.93 -6.62
CA ALA A 30 -0.36 5.55 -6.52
C ALA A 30 -0.68 6.02 -5.09
N GLY A 31 -1.48 7.09 -4.99
CA GLY A 31 -1.99 7.63 -3.74
C GLY A 31 -0.96 8.37 -2.86
N PRO A 32 -1.36 8.85 -1.67
CA PRO A 32 -0.52 9.70 -0.81
C PRO A 32 0.74 9.03 -0.26
N GLY A 33 0.79 7.70 -0.27
CA GLY A 33 1.93 6.89 0.20
C GLY A 33 2.94 6.54 -0.89
N ALA A 34 2.76 7.01 -2.13
CA ALA A 34 3.63 6.63 -3.24
C ALA A 34 5.12 6.95 -2.97
N GLY A 35 6.01 6.02 -3.32
CA GLY A 35 7.45 6.15 -3.10
C GLY A 35 7.97 5.78 -1.71
N LYS A 36 7.10 5.36 -0.77
CA LYS A 36 7.50 4.89 0.57
C LYS A 36 7.26 3.38 0.71
N THR A 37 8.19 2.69 1.38
CA THR A 37 8.00 1.29 1.78
C THR A 37 6.86 1.21 2.80
N ALA A 38 5.79 0.53 2.41
CA ALA A 38 4.63 0.29 3.25
C ALA A 38 4.17 -1.16 3.09
N PHE A 39 3.42 -1.64 4.07
CA PHE A 39 2.85 -2.97 4.07
C PHE A 39 1.48 -2.95 4.76
N PHE A 40 0.72 -4.02 4.59
CA PHE A 40 -0.56 -4.20 5.25
C PHE A 40 -0.41 -5.16 6.43
N PHE A 41 -0.95 -4.75 7.57
CA PHE A 41 -1.11 -5.61 8.74
C PHE A 41 -2.59 -5.90 8.94
N ARG A 42 -2.91 -7.18 9.13
CA ARG A 42 -4.28 -7.67 9.32
C ARG A 42 -4.41 -8.34 10.68
N SER A 43 -5.39 -7.92 11.47
CA SER A 43 -5.75 -8.51 12.76
C SER A 43 -7.24 -8.85 12.75
N GLY A 44 -7.55 -10.12 12.45
CA GLY A 44 -8.92 -10.58 12.20
C GLY A 44 -9.46 -10.02 10.88
N ASP A 45 -10.58 -9.31 10.95
CA ASP A 45 -11.25 -8.62 9.84
C ASP A 45 -10.75 -7.18 9.63
N GLN A 46 -9.90 -6.67 10.54
CA GLN A 46 -9.39 -5.31 10.50
C GLN A 46 -8.01 -5.26 9.83
N ARG A 47 -7.84 -4.30 8.92
CA ARG A 47 -6.60 -4.04 8.18
C ARG A 47 -6.12 -2.61 8.42
N VAL A 48 -4.81 -2.43 8.52
CA VAL A 48 -4.14 -1.12 8.49
C VAL A 48 -2.94 -1.15 7.55
N ARG A 49 -2.65 -0.03 6.92
CA ARG A 49 -1.43 0.18 6.13
C ARG A 49 -0.43 0.95 6.97
N LEU A 50 0.79 0.44 7.10
CA LEU A 50 1.84 1.05 7.92
C LEU A 50 3.10 1.24 7.08
N ALA A 51 3.82 2.33 7.32
CA ALA A 51 5.14 2.57 6.75
C ALA A 51 6.23 1.93 7.61
N LEU A 52 7.32 1.49 6.99
CA LEU A 52 8.50 1.06 7.73
C LEU A 52 9.24 2.27 8.31
N ASN A 53 9.47 2.31 9.62
CA ASN A 53 10.21 3.37 10.29
C ASN A 53 10.90 2.86 11.56
N LYS A 54 12.25 2.90 11.59
CA LYS A 54 13.05 2.47 12.74
C LYS A 54 12.87 3.35 13.98
N ASP A 55 12.42 4.59 13.81
CA ASP A 55 12.14 5.51 14.91
C ASP A 55 10.67 5.47 15.36
N SER A 56 9.89 4.49 14.90
CA SER A 56 8.48 4.37 15.28
C SER A 56 8.33 4.04 16.78
N PRO A 57 7.36 4.65 17.50
CA PRO A 57 7.02 4.23 18.85
C PRO A 57 6.34 2.85 18.91
N LEU A 58 5.88 2.34 17.76
CA LEU A 58 5.31 1.01 17.61
C LEU A 58 6.40 0.04 17.15
N LYS A 59 6.51 -1.09 17.82
CA LYS A 59 7.48 -2.15 17.49
C LYS A 59 6.76 -3.44 17.17
N ALA A 60 7.32 -4.24 16.28
CA ALA A 60 6.79 -5.56 15.98
C ALA A 60 7.85 -6.65 15.95
N VAL A 61 7.43 -7.82 16.44
CA VAL A 61 8.22 -9.06 16.44
C VAL A 61 7.37 -10.20 15.91
N ALA A 62 8.02 -11.24 15.40
CA ALA A 62 7.35 -12.50 15.07
C ALA A 62 7.24 -13.38 16.32
N GLU A 63 6.06 -13.92 16.57
CA GLU A 63 5.81 -14.96 17.56
C GLU A 63 5.07 -16.13 16.89
N GLY A 64 5.81 -17.18 16.54
CA GLY A 64 5.28 -18.26 15.71
C GLY A 64 4.97 -17.76 14.30
N ASP A 65 3.75 -17.99 13.83
CA ASP A 65 3.27 -17.55 12.52
C ASP A 65 2.63 -16.14 12.54
N GLU A 66 2.59 -15.48 13.70
CA GLU A 66 1.95 -14.19 13.87
C GLU A 66 2.96 -13.06 14.12
N ILE A 67 2.55 -11.85 13.76
CA ILE A 67 3.20 -10.59 14.10
C ILE A 67 2.50 -9.96 15.30
N VAL A 68 3.30 -9.62 16.30
CA VAL A 68 2.84 -8.96 17.53
C VAL A 68 3.33 -7.53 17.53
N ILE A 69 2.40 -6.58 17.57
CA ILE A 69 2.67 -5.15 17.66
C ILE A 69 2.59 -4.72 19.12
N THR A 70 3.63 -4.04 19.58
CA THR A 70 3.77 -3.52 20.93
C THR A 70 3.96 -2.01 20.94
N ARG A 71 3.49 -1.39 22.02
CA ARG A 71 3.80 -0.01 22.38
C ARG A 71 4.29 0.01 23.81
N ASP A 72 5.44 0.63 24.05
CA ASP A 72 6.06 0.71 25.38
C ASP A 72 6.17 -0.67 26.07
N GLY A 73 6.46 -1.71 25.27
CA GLY A 73 6.58 -3.11 25.73
C GLY A 73 5.26 -3.83 25.99
N LYS A 74 4.11 -3.21 25.75
CA LYS A 74 2.78 -3.83 25.89
C LYS A 74 2.23 -4.22 24.53
N GLU A 75 1.76 -5.46 24.40
CA GLU A 75 1.03 -5.91 23.22
C GLU A 75 -0.26 -5.09 23.05
N ILE A 76 -0.44 -4.54 21.85
CA ILE A 76 -1.65 -3.80 21.47
C ILE A 76 -2.39 -4.47 20.32
N ALA A 77 -1.70 -5.22 19.45
CA ALA A 77 -2.32 -5.95 18.36
C ALA A 77 -1.51 -7.20 17.99
N ARG A 78 -2.22 -8.20 17.47
CA ARG A 78 -1.67 -9.47 16.97
C ARG A 78 -2.37 -9.85 15.67
N GLY A 79 -1.62 -10.38 14.71
CA GLY A 79 -2.11 -10.69 13.38
C GLY A 79 -1.01 -11.08 12.41
N GLU A 80 -1.15 -10.73 11.14
CA GLU A 80 -0.24 -11.15 10.07
C GLU A 80 0.11 -9.98 9.14
N ILE A 81 1.24 -10.13 8.43
CA ILE A 81 1.53 -9.29 7.26
C ILE A 81 0.69 -9.82 6.10
N GLU A 82 -0.10 -8.95 5.52
CA GLU A 82 -0.97 -9.29 4.40
C GLU A 82 -0.31 -8.90 3.08
N GLU A 83 -0.22 -9.86 2.17
CA GLU A 83 0.39 -9.68 0.85
C GLU A 83 -0.46 -8.77 -0.04
N GLU A 84 0.20 -7.84 -0.73
CA GLU A 84 -0.44 -7.02 -1.76
C GLU A 84 -0.55 -7.80 -3.08
N LEU A 85 -1.63 -7.56 -3.85
CA LEU A 85 -1.69 -8.00 -5.24
C LEU A 85 -1.02 -6.98 -6.15
N ILE A 86 -1.69 -5.85 -6.38
CA ILE A 86 -1.11 -4.68 -7.04
C ILE A 86 -1.43 -3.49 -6.15
N HIS A 87 -0.46 -3.11 -5.32
CA HIS A 87 -0.50 -1.97 -4.39
C HIS A 87 -1.60 -2.01 -3.30
N CYS A 88 -2.46 -3.04 -3.28
CA CYS A 88 -3.55 -3.22 -2.33
C CYS A 88 -3.89 -4.73 -2.20
N PRO A 89 -4.18 -5.26 -1.01
CA PRO A 89 -4.63 -6.65 -0.87
C PRO A 89 -6.00 -6.86 -1.49
N ASP A 90 -6.20 -8.04 -2.09
CA ASP A 90 -7.42 -8.43 -2.82
C ASP A 90 -7.80 -7.54 -4.01
N GLN A 91 -6.97 -6.57 -4.41
CA GLN A 91 -7.31 -5.61 -5.46
C GLN A 91 -6.16 -5.41 -6.45
N ALA A 92 -6.49 -5.38 -7.74
CA ALA A 92 -5.61 -4.79 -8.74
C ALA A 92 -5.78 -3.26 -8.70
N TYR A 93 -4.96 -2.56 -7.90
CA TYR A 93 -4.97 -1.09 -7.87
C TYR A 93 -3.88 -0.53 -8.78
N ILE A 94 -4.29 -0.05 -9.95
CA ILE A 94 -3.39 0.33 -11.04
C ILE A 94 -3.42 1.84 -11.23
N ASN A 95 -2.24 2.46 -11.20
CA ASN A 95 -2.05 3.81 -11.72
C ASN A 95 -1.62 3.73 -13.19
N MET A 96 -2.48 4.17 -14.10
CA MET A 96 -2.22 4.12 -15.54
C MET A 96 -1.15 5.13 -15.95
N THR A 97 -1.24 6.35 -15.43
CA THR A 97 -0.29 7.44 -15.68
C THR A 97 0.39 7.84 -14.37
N GLU A 98 1.65 7.45 -14.20
CA GLU A 98 2.44 7.68 -12.96
C GLU A 98 3.15 9.05 -12.93
N LYS A 99 2.59 10.02 -13.64
CA LYS A 99 2.99 11.43 -13.68
C LYS A 99 1.74 12.28 -13.91
N CYS A 100 1.81 13.55 -13.55
CA CYS A 100 0.65 14.43 -13.66
C CYS A 100 1.09 15.88 -13.79
N ILE A 101 0.50 16.63 -14.74
CA ILE A 101 0.71 18.08 -14.90
C ILE A 101 0.17 18.89 -13.71
N PHE A 102 -0.77 18.34 -12.95
CA PHE A 102 -1.39 19.02 -11.82
C PHE A 102 -0.56 18.86 -10.55
N ASP A 103 0.01 19.96 -10.03
CA ASP A 103 0.72 20.03 -8.75
C ASP A 103 -0.26 20.16 -7.56
N CYS A 104 -1.20 19.21 -7.43
CA CYS A 104 -2.07 19.14 -6.27
C CYS A 104 -1.22 19.04 -4.99
N LYS A 105 -1.41 19.94 -4.02
CA LYS A 105 -0.51 20.10 -2.86
C LYS A 105 -0.31 18.85 -2.01
N PHE A 106 -1.25 17.91 -2.06
CA PHE A 106 -1.22 16.65 -1.32
C PHE A 106 -0.81 15.44 -2.18
N CYS A 107 -0.68 15.60 -3.50
CA CYS A 107 -0.44 14.50 -4.41
C CYS A 107 1.06 14.32 -4.67
N PRO A 108 1.64 13.15 -4.41
CA PRO A 108 3.05 12.89 -4.73
C PRO A 108 3.29 12.54 -6.20
N VAL A 109 2.25 12.14 -6.95
CA VAL A 109 2.37 11.63 -8.34
C VAL A 109 3.14 12.57 -9.29
N PRO A 110 2.91 13.90 -9.29
CA PRO A 110 3.69 14.82 -10.15
C PRO A 110 5.20 14.75 -9.93
N LYS A 111 5.64 14.34 -8.74
CA LYS A 111 7.05 14.26 -8.35
C LYS A 111 7.69 12.90 -8.64
N LEU A 112 6.89 11.89 -8.99
CA LEU A 112 7.39 10.54 -9.30
C LEU A 112 8.04 10.48 -10.69
N ASN A 113 7.57 11.31 -11.63
CA ASN A 113 7.98 11.30 -13.04
C ASN A 113 7.96 9.87 -13.65
N GLY A 114 6.90 9.12 -13.37
CA GLY A 114 6.78 7.72 -13.74
C GLY A 114 6.26 7.49 -15.17
N LYS A 115 5.93 6.23 -15.45
CA LYS A 115 5.52 5.76 -16.78
C LYS A 115 4.04 6.01 -17.06
N VAL A 116 3.70 6.21 -18.35
CA VAL A 116 2.34 6.02 -18.88
C VAL A 116 2.22 4.60 -19.42
N LYS A 117 1.30 3.82 -18.86
CA LYS A 117 1.06 2.43 -19.26
C LYS A 117 0.11 2.37 -20.44
N THR A 118 0.34 1.43 -21.36
CA THR A 118 -0.65 1.16 -22.42
C THR A 118 -1.81 0.32 -21.88
N ILE A 119 -2.92 0.26 -22.62
CA ILE A 119 -4.07 -0.58 -22.26
C ILE A 119 -3.65 -2.05 -22.17
N GLU A 120 -2.81 -2.53 -23.09
CA GLU A 120 -2.32 -3.91 -23.10
C GLU A 120 -1.55 -4.22 -21.82
N GLU A 121 -0.69 -3.31 -21.37
CA GLU A 121 0.05 -3.47 -20.11
C GLU A 121 -0.88 -3.52 -18.91
N VAL A 122 -1.89 -2.66 -18.87
CA VAL A 122 -2.91 -2.68 -17.81
C VAL A 122 -3.69 -3.99 -17.82
N VAL A 123 -4.10 -4.49 -18.99
CA VAL A 123 -4.81 -5.77 -19.13
C VAL A 123 -3.93 -6.94 -18.70
N THR A 124 -2.64 -6.94 -19.06
CA THR A 124 -1.68 -7.95 -18.59
C THR A 124 -1.58 -7.95 -17.06
N LEU A 125 -1.42 -6.78 -16.43
CA LEU A 125 -1.36 -6.66 -14.98
C LEU A 125 -2.64 -7.19 -14.29
N ILE A 126 -3.81 -6.85 -14.83
CA ILE A 126 -5.09 -7.37 -14.33
C ILE A 126 -5.15 -8.89 -14.50
N GLY A 127 -4.72 -9.42 -15.64
CA GLY A 127 -4.67 -10.85 -15.91
C GLY A 127 -3.78 -11.61 -14.93
N GLU A 128 -2.58 -11.09 -14.67
CA GLU A 128 -1.63 -11.64 -13.69
C GLU A 128 -2.22 -11.62 -12.28
N ALA A 129 -2.83 -10.51 -11.85
CA ALA A 129 -3.49 -10.41 -10.55
C ALA A 129 -4.67 -11.40 -10.43
N ASN A 130 -5.47 -11.53 -11.48
CA ASN A 130 -6.60 -12.46 -11.52
C ASN A 130 -6.15 -13.93 -11.44
N ALA A 131 -5.05 -14.28 -12.11
CA ALA A 131 -4.49 -15.63 -12.11
C ALA A 131 -4.07 -16.13 -10.72
N THR A 132 -3.86 -15.22 -9.76
CA THR A 132 -3.58 -15.58 -8.36
C THR A 132 -4.79 -16.17 -7.63
N GLY A 133 -6.01 -15.98 -8.15
CA GLY A 133 -7.27 -16.37 -7.49
C GLY A 133 -7.65 -15.52 -6.27
N LYS A 134 -6.84 -14.52 -5.89
CA LYS A 134 -7.08 -13.65 -4.73
C LYS A 134 -7.78 -12.33 -5.07
N MET A 135 -7.85 -11.96 -6.35
CA MET A 135 -8.39 -10.66 -6.77
C MET A 135 -9.92 -10.59 -6.63
N LYS A 136 -10.41 -9.59 -5.90
CA LYS A 136 -11.83 -9.30 -5.68
C LYS A 136 -12.29 -8.02 -6.35
N ALA A 137 -11.37 -7.10 -6.66
CA ALA A 137 -11.69 -5.81 -7.26
C ALA A 137 -10.58 -5.30 -8.18
N ILE A 138 -10.95 -4.39 -9.08
CA ILE A 138 -10.03 -3.59 -9.90
C ILE A 138 -10.28 -2.12 -9.54
N SER A 139 -9.22 -1.35 -9.31
CA SER A 139 -9.29 0.11 -9.25
C SER A 139 -8.26 0.69 -10.20
N ILE A 140 -8.73 1.59 -11.05
CA ILE A 140 -7.90 2.33 -11.99
C ILE A 140 -7.88 3.77 -11.53
N THR A 141 -6.69 4.31 -11.39
CA THR A 141 -6.44 5.74 -11.20
C THR A 141 -5.48 6.22 -12.27
N THR A 142 -5.41 7.52 -12.49
CA THR A 142 -4.50 8.11 -13.47
C THR A 142 -4.09 9.51 -13.05
N GLY A 143 -2.87 9.90 -13.40
CA GLY A 143 -2.53 11.31 -13.57
C GLY A 143 -2.93 11.82 -14.96
N VAL A 144 -2.59 13.07 -15.26
CA VAL A 144 -2.78 13.70 -16.57
C VAL A 144 -1.41 14.01 -17.16
N ASP A 145 -1.02 13.37 -18.26
CA ASP A 145 0.37 13.43 -18.74
C ASP A 145 0.73 14.78 -19.38
N GLU A 146 -0.09 15.23 -20.34
CA GLU A 146 0.21 16.42 -21.15
C GLU A 146 -0.87 17.50 -21.04
N SER A 147 -2.13 17.14 -21.30
CA SER A 147 -3.29 18.03 -21.17
C SER A 147 -4.56 17.22 -20.91
N VAL A 148 -5.62 17.89 -20.45
CA VAL A 148 -6.92 17.24 -20.20
C VAL A 148 -7.54 16.73 -21.49
N GLU A 149 -7.38 17.47 -22.59
CA GLU A 149 -7.94 17.14 -23.90
C GLU A 149 -7.30 15.86 -24.46
N LYS A 150 -5.98 15.69 -24.29
CA LYS A 150 -5.27 14.50 -24.77
C LYS A 150 -5.70 13.22 -24.04
N GLU A 151 -6.17 13.32 -22.80
CA GLU A 151 -6.69 12.16 -22.05
C GLU A 151 -8.07 11.68 -22.56
N LEU A 152 -8.71 12.43 -23.47
CA LEU A 152 -10.00 12.07 -24.07
C LEU A 152 -9.89 11.49 -25.49
N GLU A 153 -8.68 11.49 -26.07
CA GLU A 153 -8.37 10.92 -27.40
C GLU A 153 -8.18 9.40 -27.33
#